data_AF-A0A2V3JDQ4-F1
#
_entry.id   AF-A0A2V3JDQ4-F1
#
_cell.length_a   1.000
_cell.length_b   1.000
_cell.length_c   1.000
_cell.angle_alpha   90.00
_cell.angle_beta   90.00
_cell.angle_gamma   90.00
#
_symmetry.space_group_name_H-M   'P 1'
#
loop_
_entity.id
_entity.type
_entity.pdbx_description
1 polymer ?
#
loop_
_entity_poly.entity_id
_entity_poly.type
_entity_poly.pdbx_seq_one_letter_code
_entity_poly.pdbx_strand_id
1 'polypeptide(L)'
;MLCWHQVQSSEELKECLRKVKEAGLIPERDVRLCVVGDGARWIWKAIKEIFPDAIQVLDYYHANEHIYKAAEVIYDNSEEAQEWAEATITRLFVGEIEEVVNDLGKMKAHNEEVQNEIRQFITLFKGEQRQNEL
;
A
#
# COMPACT_ATOMS: atom_id res chain seq x y z
N MET A 1 -21.43 8.08 -6.97
CA MET A 1 -20.90 8.13 -5.59
C MET A 1 -19.93 6.96 -5.48
N LEU A 2 -18.65 7.19 -5.26
CA LEU A 2 -17.67 6.12 -5.03
C LEU A 2 -17.86 5.62 -3.60
N CYS A 3 -18.31 4.38 -3.43
CA CYS A 3 -18.46 3.73 -2.12
C CYS A 3 -17.45 2.60 -2.01
N TRP A 4 -16.82 2.51 -0.84
CA TRP A 4 -15.86 1.47 -0.44
C TRP A 4 -16.35 0.02 -0.58
N HIS A 5 -17.67 -0.20 -0.74
CA HIS A 5 -18.29 -1.54 -0.82
C HIS A 5 -18.63 -2.01 -2.25
N GLN A 6 -18.25 -1.24 -3.29
CA GLN A 6 -18.48 -1.64 -4.67
C GLN A 6 -17.16 -2.07 -5.32
N VAL A 7 -17.01 -3.37 -5.55
CA VAL A 7 -15.97 -3.91 -6.44
C VAL A 7 -16.28 -3.41 -7.84
N GLN A 8 -15.65 -2.31 -8.23
CA GLN A 8 -15.74 -1.76 -9.56
C GLN A 8 -14.63 -2.35 -10.43
N SER A 9 -14.94 -2.53 -11.71
CA SER A 9 -13.94 -2.84 -12.72
C SER A 9 -12.90 -1.71 -12.85
N SER A 10 -11.73 -2.02 -13.42
CA SER A 10 -10.70 -1.03 -13.76
C SER A 10 -11.28 0.13 -14.58
N GLU A 11 -12.19 -0.18 -15.50
CA GLU A 11 -12.81 0.78 -16.42
C GLU A 11 -13.74 1.74 -15.69
N GLU A 12 -14.58 1.22 -14.79
CA GLU A 12 -15.49 2.04 -13.97
C GLU A 12 -14.72 2.97 -13.04
N LEU A 13 -13.65 2.48 -12.40
CA LEU A 13 -12.78 3.32 -11.57
C LEU A 13 -12.19 4.47 -12.38
N LYS A 14 -11.64 4.18 -13.57
CA LYS A 14 -11.06 5.21 -14.45
C LYS A 14 -12.10 6.25 -14.85
N GLU A 15 -13.31 5.81 -15.18
CA GLU A 15 -14.41 6.71 -15.55
C GLU A 15 -14.81 7.61 -14.38
N CYS A 16 -14.89 7.07 -13.16
CA CYS A 16 -15.15 7.87 -11.97
C CYS A 16 -14.04 8.90 -11.70
N LEU A 17 -12.77 8.50 -11.81
CA LEU A 17 -11.63 9.40 -11.64
C LEU A 17 -11.62 10.52 -12.70
N ARG A 18 -11.96 10.22 -13.96
CA ARG A 18 -12.12 11.23 -15.02
C ARG A 18 -13.19 12.25 -14.68
N LYS A 19 -14.35 11.80 -14.19
CA LYS A 19 -15.43 12.71 -13.76
C LYS A 19 -14.99 13.64 -12.64
N VAL A 20 -14.22 13.15 -11.67
CA VAL A 20 -13.66 13.99 -10.60
C VAL A 20 -12.70 15.02 -11.18
N LYS A 21 -11.83 14.62 -12.12
CA LYS A 21 -10.89 15.52 -12.79
C LYS A 21 -11.60 16.61 -13.60
N GLU A 22 -12.58 16.22 -14.42
CA GLU A 22 -13.36 17.12 -15.26
C GLU A 22 -14.23 18.09 -14.46
N ALA A 23 -14.67 17.69 -13.26
CA ALA A 23 -15.39 18.59 -12.36
C ALA A 23 -14.53 19.78 -11.90
N GLY A 24 -13.20 19.71 -12.02
CA GLY A 24 -12.28 20.82 -11.73
C GLY A 24 -12.29 21.26 -10.26
N LEU A 25 -12.73 20.38 -9.35
CA LEU A 25 -12.90 20.70 -7.93
C LEU A 25 -11.58 20.66 -7.14
N ILE A 26 -10.56 20.00 -7.69
CA ILE A 26 -9.25 19.86 -7.08
C ILE A 26 -8.29 20.83 -7.81
N PRO A 27 -7.84 21.91 -7.16
CA PRO A 27 -6.87 22.83 -7.75
C PRO A 27 -5.47 22.18 -7.72
N GLU A 28 -5.20 21.23 -8.61
CA GLU A 28 -3.97 20.40 -8.65
C GLU A 28 -2.65 21.21 -8.60
N ARG A 29 -2.67 22.50 -8.96
CA ARG A 29 -1.50 23.40 -8.87
C ARG A 29 -1.23 23.94 -7.46
N ASP A 30 -2.27 24.05 -6.64
CA ASP A 30 -2.23 24.72 -5.34
C ASP A 30 -2.25 23.73 -4.18
N VAL A 31 -2.56 22.45 -4.45
CA VAL A 31 -2.62 21.39 -3.43
C VAL A 31 -1.81 20.18 -3.82
N ARG A 32 -1.25 19.51 -2.80
CA ARG A 32 -0.65 18.17 -2.94
C ARG A 32 -1.78 17.14 -2.88
N LEU A 33 -2.16 16.58 -4.02
CA LEU A 33 -3.20 15.56 -4.08
C LEU A 33 -2.63 14.22 -3.58
N CYS A 34 -3.30 13.62 -2.60
CA CYS A 34 -2.99 12.27 -2.14
C CYS A 34 -4.21 11.36 -2.37
N VAL A 35 -3.95 10.14 -2.83
CA VAL A 35 -4.95 9.08 -2.98
C VAL A 35 -4.56 7.93 -2.07
N VAL A 36 -5.46 7.60 -1.15
CA VAL A 36 -5.33 6.45 -0.25
C VAL A 36 -5.99 5.24 -0.89
N GLY A 37 -5.29 4.11 -0.94
CA GLY A 37 -5.79 2.88 -1.56
C GLY A 37 -5.18 1.61 -0.95
N ASP A 38 -5.76 0.46 -1.30
CA ASP A 38 -5.44 -0.85 -0.74
C ASP A 38 -4.09 -1.45 -1.21
N GLY A 39 -3.36 -0.78 -2.08
CA GLY A 39 -2.11 -1.31 -2.65
C GLY A 39 -2.26 -2.04 -3.99
N ALA A 40 -3.47 -2.20 -4.53
CA ALA A 40 -3.69 -2.94 -5.77
C ALA A 40 -3.07 -2.22 -6.98
N ARG A 41 -2.19 -2.93 -7.71
CA ARG A 41 -1.44 -2.38 -8.87
C ARG A 41 -2.31 -1.75 -9.94
N TRP A 42 -3.51 -2.29 -10.19
CA TRP A 42 -4.41 -1.76 -11.21
C TRP A 42 -5.04 -0.41 -10.79
N ILE A 43 -5.29 -0.21 -9.50
CA ILE A 43 -5.74 1.08 -8.93
C ILE A 43 -4.65 2.13 -9.08
N TRP A 44 -3.42 1.81 -8.68
CA TRP A 44 -2.27 2.72 -8.80
C TRP A 44 -2.00 3.16 -10.23
N LYS A 45 -2.12 2.24 -11.20
CA LYS A 45 -2.00 2.56 -12.63
C LYS A 45 -3.09 3.52 -13.09
N ALA A 46 -4.34 3.29 -12.70
CA ALA A 46 -5.46 4.16 -13.04
C ALA A 46 -5.29 5.57 -12.44
N ILE A 47 -4.87 5.66 -11.19
CA ILE A 47 -4.58 6.95 -10.53
C ILE A 47 -3.46 7.67 -11.27
N LYS A 48 -2.33 7.01 -11.56
CA LYS A 48 -1.19 7.65 -12.24
C LYS A 48 -1.53 8.11 -13.66
N GLU A 49 -2.39 7.40 -14.35
CA GLU A 49 -2.88 7.77 -15.69
C GLU A 49 -3.69 9.08 -15.66
N ILE A 50 -4.51 9.29 -14.62
CA ILE A 50 -5.48 10.39 -14.57
C ILE A 50 -4.94 11.57 -13.75
N PHE A 51 -4.30 11.31 -12.62
CA PHE A 51 -3.67 12.29 -11.73
C PHE A 51 -2.17 11.96 -11.60
N PRO A 52 -1.35 12.37 -12.59
CA PRO A 52 0.05 11.97 -12.64
C PRO A 52 0.86 12.49 -11.46
N ASP A 53 0.47 13.61 -10.87
CA ASP A 53 1.16 14.23 -9.74
C ASP A 53 0.57 13.82 -8.38
N ALA A 54 -0.48 13.00 -8.37
CA ALA A 54 -1.05 12.50 -7.13
C ALA A 54 -0.11 11.51 -6.44
N ILE A 55 0.00 11.66 -5.12
CA ILE A 55 0.73 10.74 -4.27
C ILE A 55 -0.14 9.57 -3.89
N GLN A 56 0.50 8.43 -3.95
CA GLN A 56 -0.10 7.13 -3.75
C GLN A 56 0.25 6.64 -2.34
N VAL A 57 -0.73 6.68 -1.43
CA VAL A 57 -0.55 6.33 -0.01
C VAL A 57 -1.25 5.01 0.30
N LEU A 58 -0.52 4.05 0.84
CA LEU A 58 -1.10 2.77 1.23
C LEU A 58 -2.04 2.97 2.42
N ASP A 59 -3.23 2.39 2.35
CA ASP A 59 -4.16 2.38 3.46
C ASP A 59 -3.61 1.58 4.66
N TYR A 60 -3.66 2.18 5.86
CA TYR A 60 -3.08 1.60 7.06
C TYR A 60 -3.72 0.27 7.48
N TYR A 61 -5.03 0.12 7.27
CA TYR A 61 -5.71 -1.13 7.59
C TYR A 61 -5.21 -2.27 6.68
N HIS A 62 -5.10 -2.01 5.37
CA HIS A 62 -4.58 -3.00 4.42
C HIS A 62 -3.08 -3.28 4.66
N ALA A 63 -2.30 -2.27 5.05
CA ALA A 63 -0.93 -2.46 5.47
C ALA A 63 -0.83 -3.48 6.61
N ASN A 64 -1.69 -3.38 7.63
CA ASN A 64 -1.73 -4.33 8.74
C ASN A 64 -2.13 -5.74 8.29
N GLU A 65 -3.13 -5.88 7.40
CA GLU A 65 -3.50 -7.19 6.85
C GLU A 65 -2.32 -7.85 6.12
N HIS A 66 -1.52 -7.08 5.38
CA HIS A 66 -0.30 -7.58 4.75
C HIS A 66 0.77 -7.99 5.76
N ILE A 67 0.88 -7.29 6.90
CA ILE A 67 1.84 -7.63 7.96
C ILE A 67 1.46 -8.96 8.60
N TYR A 68 0.19 -9.14 8.98
CA TYR A 68 -0.25 -10.40 9.57
C TYR A 68 -0.06 -11.56 8.61
N LYS A 69 -0.45 -11.42 7.33
CA LYS A 69 -0.21 -12.46 6.32
C LYS A 69 1.28 -12.80 6.19
N ALA A 70 2.16 -11.79 6.17
CA ALA A 70 3.59 -12.03 6.15
C ALA A 70 4.06 -12.77 7.42
N ALA A 71 3.57 -12.38 8.59
CA ALA A 71 3.91 -13.00 9.87
C ALA A 71 3.49 -14.48 9.91
N GLU A 72 2.25 -14.78 9.52
CA GLU A 72 1.70 -16.14 9.46
C GLU A 72 2.56 -17.03 8.58
N VAL A 73 2.97 -16.51 7.43
CA VAL A 73 3.78 -17.24 6.45
C VAL A 73 5.22 -17.42 6.94
N ILE A 74 5.80 -16.44 7.64
CA ILE A 74 7.18 -16.52 8.14
C ILE A 74 7.32 -17.45 9.36
N TYR A 75 6.36 -17.42 10.28
CA TYR A 75 6.44 -18.07 11.59
C TYR A 75 5.37 -19.15 11.82
N ASP A 76 4.69 -19.61 10.76
CA ASP A 76 3.72 -20.71 10.78
C ASP A 76 2.58 -20.57 11.81
N ASN A 77 1.93 -19.40 11.87
CA ASN A 77 0.82 -19.09 12.81
C ASN A 77 1.15 -19.28 14.31
N SER A 78 2.41 -19.10 14.71
CA SER A 78 2.85 -19.18 16.10
C SER A 78 2.57 -17.91 16.91
N GLU A 79 2.76 -17.98 18.23
CA GLU A 79 2.78 -16.78 19.11
C GLU A 79 3.84 -15.77 18.64
N GLU A 80 4.99 -16.26 18.16
CA GLU A 80 6.08 -15.46 17.59
C GLU A 80 5.60 -14.67 16.36
N ALA A 81 4.68 -15.23 15.56
CA ALA A 81 4.06 -14.52 14.43
C ALA A 81 3.27 -13.29 14.91
N GLN A 82 2.45 -13.47 15.96
CA GLN A 82 1.63 -12.40 16.50
C GLN A 82 2.50 -11.31 17.13
N GLU A 83 3.48 -11.69 17.96
CA GLU A 83 4.40 -10.72 18.57
C GLU A 83 5.16 -9.91 17.51
N TRP A 84 5.67 -10.57 16.47
CA TRP A 84 6.38 -9.90 15.38
C TRP A 84 5.45 -8.97 14.58
N ALA A 85 4.20 -9.38 14.32
CA ALA A 85 3.23 -8.57 13.61
C ALA A 85 2.89 -7.28 14.38
N GLU A 86 2.54 -7.40 15.67
CA GLU A 86 2.22 -6.25 16.52
C GLU A 86 3.40 -5.29 16.68
N ALA A 87 4.61 -5.84 16.86
CA ALA A 87 5.83 -5.04 16.92
C ALA A 87 6.08 -4.29 15.60
N THR A 88 5.84 -4.93 14.46
CA THR A 88 6.00 -4.32 13.13
C THR A 88 4.94 -3.25 12.85
N ILE A 89 3.68 -3.50 13.22
CA ILE A 89 2.59 -2.50 13.16
C ILE A 89 2.95 -1.27 14.00
N THR A 90 3.45 -1.48 15.22
CA THR A 90 3.86 -0.39 16.12
C THR A 90 4.97 0.46 15.49
N ARG A 91 5.99 -0.17 14.91
CA ARG A 91 7.09 0.53 14.22
C ARG A 91 6.58 1.35 13.02
N LEU A 92 5.69 0.79 12.21
CA LEU A 92 5.06 1.54 11.12
C LEU A 92 4.26 2.73 11.63
N PHE A 93 3.50 2.56 12.72
CA PHE A 93 2.70 3.63 13.30
C PHE A 93 3.54 4.82 13.77
N VAL A 94 4.75 4.56 14.29
CA VAL A 94 5.68 5.62 14.72
C VAL A 94 6.58 6.14 13.59
N GLY A 95 6.40 5.65 12.36
CA GLY A 95 7.06 6.17 11.16
C GLY A 95 8.38 5.49 10.78
N GLU A 96 8.72 4.35 11.39
CA GLU A 96 9.96 3.60 11.13
C GLU A 96 9.88 2.72 9.86
N ILE A 97 9.35 3.28 8.76
CA ILE A 97 9.07 2.54 7.53
C ILE A 97 10.35 1.97 6.91
N GLU A 98 11.43 2.73 6.89
CA GLU A 98 12.72 2.28 6.34
C GLU A 98 13.29 1.10 7.12
N GLU A 99 13.19 1.12 8.45
CA GLU A 99 13.68 0.06 9.31
C GLU A 99 12.87 -1.22 9.10
N VAL A 100 11.54 -1.11 9.04
CA VAL A 100 10.64 -2.24 8.74
C VAL A 100 10.98 -2.86 7.38
N VAL A 101 11.14 -2.05 6.33
CA VAL A 101 11.51 -2.55 4.99
C VAL A 101 12.88 -3.19 4.97
N ASN A 102 13.86 -2.63 5.68
CA ASN A 102 15.21 -3.17 5.77
C ASN A 102 15.26 -4.49 6.52
N ASP A 103 14.52 -4.62 7.63
CA ASP A 103 14.45 -5.85 8.41
C ASP A 103 13.81 -6.98 7.61
N LEU A 104 12.69 -6.69 6.94
CA LEU A 104 12.05 -7.63 6.03
C LEU A 104 12.98 -8.09 4.91
N GLY A 105 13.76 -7.18 4.34
CA GLY A 105 14.74 -7.50 3.30
C GLY A 105 15.86 -8.44 3.77
N LYS A 106 16.10 -8.55 5.09
CA LYS A 106 17.09 -9.46 5.68
C LYS A 106 16.51 -10.82 6.06
N MET A 107 15.19 -10.98 6.05
CA MET A 107 14.55 -12.22 6.47
C MET A 107 14.83 -13.35 5.47
N LYS A 108 15.25 -14.50 5.99
CA LYS A 108 15.45 -15.71 5.19
C LYS A 108 14.15 -16.49 5.16
N ALA A 109 13.43 -16.36 4.05
CA ALA A 109 12.29 -17.24 3.82
C ALA A 109 12.69 -18.71 3.82
N HIS A 110 11.81 -19.54 4.36
CA HIS A 110 11.98 -20.98 4.37
C HIS A 110 11.44 -21.65 3.08
N ASN A 111 10.66 -20.92 2.27
CA ASN A 111 10.15 -21.37 0.97
C ASN A 111 9.91 -20.18 -0.01
N GLU A 112 9.51 -20.49 -1.24
CA GLU A 112 9.28 -19.49 -2.29
C GLU A 112 8.01 -18.63 -2.07
N GLU A 113 7.00 -19.18 -1.41
CA GLU A 113 5.76 -18.48 -1.04
C GLU A 113 6.04 -17.34 -0.06
N VAL A 114 6.81 -17.63 1.00
CA VAL A 114 7.30 -16.65 1.98
C VAL A 114 8.15 -15.58 1.31
N GLN A 115 9.04 -15.95 0.38
CA GLN A 115 9.81 -14.98 -0.39
C GLN A 115 8.92 -14.08 -1.24
N ASN A 116 7.83 -14.60 -1.82
CA ASN A 116 6.90 -13.82 -2.61
C ASN A 116 6.12 -12.82 -1.74
N GLU A 117 5.66 -13.22 -0.56
CA GLU A 117 4.96 -12.33 0.37
C GLU A 117 5.88 -11.21 0.88
N ILE A 118 7.12 -11.54 1.28
CA ILE A 118 8.13 -10.53 1.65
C ILE A 118 8.38 -9.55 0.49
N ARG A 119 8.51 -10.04 -0.75
CA ARG A 119 8.68 -9.17 -1.92
C ARG A 119 7.47 -8.28 -2.19
N GLN A 120 6.27 -8.83 -2.08
CA GLN A 120 5.03 -8.06 -2.27
C GLN A 120 4.93 -6.96 -1.23
N PHE A 121 5.17 -7.30 0.03
CA PHE A 121 5.21 -6.36 1.14
C PHE A 121 6.21 -5.22 0.90
N ILE A 122 7.48 -5.56 0.63
CA ILE A 122 8.52 -4.56 0.33
C ILE A 122 8.13 -3.70 -0.87
N THR A 123 7.48 -4.27 -1.89
CA THR A 123 7.05 -3.51 -3.07
C THR A 123 5.97 -2.49 -2.74
N LEU A 124 5.03 -2.83 -1.85
CA LEU A 124 4.00 -1.91 -1.38
C LEU A 124 4.63 -0.67 -0.72
N PHE A 125 5.53 -0.88 0.24
CA PHE A 125 6.18 0.23 0.95
C PHE A 125 7.23 0.98 0.11
N LYS A 126 7.93 0.31 -0.82
CA LYS A 126 8.86 1.00 -1.75
C LYS A 126 8.14 1.80 -2.84
N GLY A 127 6.90 1.45 -3.18
CA GLY A 127 6.04 2.25 -4.04
C GLY A 127 5.74 3.63 -3.45
N GLU A 128 5.64 3.68 -2.12
CA GLU A 128 5.38 4.88 -1.32
C GLU A 128 6.65 5.76 -1.16
N GLN A 129 7.81 5.15 -0.87
CA GLN A 129 9.08 5.86 -0.66
C GLN A 129 9.55 6.66 -1.90
N ARG A 130 9.38 6.11 -3.12
CA ARG A 130 9.78 6.80 -4.36
C ARG A 130 8.97 8.05 -4.69
N GLN A 131 7.86 8.29 -3.98
CA GLN A 131 6.97 9.44 -4.21
C GLN A 131 7.07 10.52 -3.13
N ASN A 132 7.79 10.24 -2.04
CA ASN A 132 8.01 11.17 -0.92
C ASN A 132 9.35 11.93 -0.99
N GLU A 133 10.23 11.60 -1.93
CA GLU A 133 11.52 12.28 -2.17
C GLU A 133 11.44 13.50 -3.14
N LEU A 134 10.22 13.96 -3.46
CA LEU A 134 9.94 15.19 -4.21
C LEU A 134 9.19 16.20 -3.33
#